data_AF-A0A2X1PUF8-F1
#
_entry.id   AF-A0A2X1PUF8-F1
#
_cell.length_a   1.000
_cell.length_b   1.000
_cell.length_c   1.000
_cell.angle_alpha   90.00
_cell.angle_beta   90.00
_cell.angle_gamma   90.00
#
_symmetry.space_group_name_H-M   'P 1'
#
loop_
_entity.id
_entity.type
_entity.pdbx_description
1 polymer ?
#
loop_
_entity_poly.entity_id
_entity_poly.type
_entity_poly.pdbx_seq_one_letter_code
_entity_poly.pdbx_strand_id
1 'polypeptide(L)'
;MICAMYEADWLKKLPQSFDFYCGDAENFPFQRQFDLIASASAVQWFHQPDAFIAHCKTGLKTNGLLAVATFGEDNLKEIRQITNIGLITRLLSQWQTWLAKDFELYGVRILR
;
A
#
# COMPACT_ATOMS: atom_id res chain seq x y z
N MET A 1 0.68 5.69 -5.99
CA MET A 1 1.64 6.61 -6.63
C MET A 1 0.88 7.53 -7.58
N ILE A 2 0.34 8.64 -7.07
CA ILE A 2 -0.05 9.76 -7.92
C ILE A 2 1.07 10.79 -7.73
N CYS A 3 2.15 10.59 -8.49
CA CYS A 3 3.15 11.62 -8.65
C CYS A 3 2.52 12.69 -9.55
N ALA A 4 2.56 13.95 -9.13
CA ALA A 4 2.04 15.10 -9.87
C ALA A 4 2.83 15.28 -11.17
N MET A 5 2.53 14.46 -12.17
CA MET A 5 2.89 14.72 -13.55
C MET A 5 1.81 15.64 -14.11
N TYR A 6 2.23 16.89 -14.36
CA TYR A 6 1.49 17.98 -14.98
C TYR A 6 0.65 18.87 -14.05
N GLU A 7 0.83 20.18 -14.23
CA GLU A 7 0.04 21.25 -13.62
C GLU A 7 -1.45 20.92 -13.69
N ALA A 8 -1.99 20.65 -12.52
CA ALA A 8 -3.22 19.91 -12.40
C ALA A 8 -4.31 20.85 -11.93
N ASP A 9 -5.08 21.43 -12.87
CA ASP A 9 -6.29 22.21 -12.54
C ASP A 9 -7.28 21.44 -11.65
N TRP A 10 -7.16 20.12 -11.57
CA TRP A 10 -7.93 19.30 -10.63
C TRP A 10 -7.59 19.55 -9.16
N LEU A 11 -6.39 20.05 -8.83
CA LEU A 11 -6.05 20.45 -7.45
C LEU A 11 -6.99 21.53 -6.93
N LYS A 12 -7.44 22.44 -7.81
CA LYS A 12 -8.44 23.49 -7.48
C LYS A 12 -9.83 22.92 -7.20
N LYS A 13 -10.09 21.66 -7.57
CA LYS A 13 -11.38 20.97 -7.37
C LYS A 13 -11.41 20.11 -6.10
N LEU A 14 -10.30 20.01 -5.38
CA LEU A 14 -10.25 19.25 -4.13
C LEU A 14 -11.02 20.00 -3.03
N PRO A 15 -11.85 19.30 -2.23
CA PRO A 15 -12.68 19.94 -1.22
C PRO A 15 -11.90 20.46 -0.01
N GLN A 16 -10.62 20.08 0.12
CA GLN A 16 -9.73 20.48 1.19
C GLN A 16 -8.29 20.55 0.67
N SER A 17 -7.39 21.14 1.45
CA SER A 17 -5.96 21.19 1.13
C SER A 17 -5.31 19.81 1.26
N PHE A 18 -4.42 19.47 0.33
CA PHE A 18 -3.66 18.22 0.33
C PHE A 18 -2.20 18.49 0.04
N ASP A 19 -1.32 17.77 0.74
CA ASP A 19 0.11 17.74 0.46
C ASP A 19 0.42 16.53 -0.43
N PHE A 20 1.02 16.78 -1.61
CA PHE A 20 1.42 15.72 -2.53
C PHE A 20 2.91 15.51 -2.49
N TYR A 21 3.31 14.24 -2.40
CA TYR A 21 4.72 13.84 -2.38
C TYR A 21 4.97 12.86 -3.51
N CYS A 22 5.98 13.14 -4.33
CA CYS A 22 6.49 12.20 -5.31
C CYS A 22 7.75 11.54 -4.76
N GLY A 23 7.74 10.22 -4.68
CA GLY A 23 8.86 9.45 -4.19
C GLY A 23 8.49 7.98 -4.03
N ASP A 24 9.48 7.19 -3.63
CA ASP A 24 9.29 5.80 -3.26
C ASP A 24 8.58 5.71 -1.90
N ALA A 25 7.42 5.07 -1.90
CA ALA A 25 6.61 4.89 -0.71
C ALA A 25 7.22 3.88 0.29
N GLU A 26 8.07 2.94 -0.17
CA GLU A 26 8.79 2.02 0.74
C GLU A 26 9.69 2.78 1.72
N ASN A 27 10.24 3.92 1.26
CA ASN A 27 11.23 4.72 1.97
C ASN A 27 10.72 6.12 2.35
N PHE A 28 9.40 6.33 2.38
CA PHE A 28 8.82 7.65 2.61
C PHE A 28 9.25 8.21 3.99
N PRO A 29 9.90 9.40 4.06
CA PRO A 29 10.43 9.91 5.32
C PRO A 29 9.32 10.59 6.13
N PHE A 30 8.62 9.82 6.98
CA PHE A 30 7.54 10.34 7.83
C PHE A 30 8.04 11.49 8.73
N GLN A 31 7.69 12.73 8.37
CA GLN A 31 7.99 13.94 9.16
C GLN A 31 6.98 14.20 10.30
N ARG A 32 5.85 13.49 10.26
CA ARG A 32 4.79 13.52 11.27
C ARG A 32 4.11 12.17 11.34
N GLN A 33 3.33 11.96 12.39
CA GLN A 33 2.49 10.78 12.54
C GLN A 33 1.07 11.00 12.01
N PHE A 34 0.49 9.93 11.47
CA PHE A 34 -0.82 9.90 10.84
C PHE A 34 -1.79 8.99 11.60
N ASP A 35 -3.08 9.29 11.51
CA ASP A 35 -4.14 8.44 12.06
C ASP A 35 -4.43 7.23 11.15
N LEU A 36 -4.18 7.37 9.85
CA LEU A 36 -4.37 6.33 8.83
C LEU A 36 -3.28 6.41 7.78
N ILE A 37 -2.68 5.26 7.45
CA ILE A 37 -1.91 5.04 6.23
C ILE A 37 -2.69 4.03 5.38
N ALA A 38 -2.99 4.39 4.14
CA ALA A 38 -3.75 3.54 3.23
C ALA A 38 -2.99 3.32 1.92
N SER A 39 -2.93 2.06 1.47
CA SER A 39 -2.46 1.67 0.14
C SER A 39 -3.59 1.06 -0.65
N ALA A 40 -3.88 1.63 -1.82
CA ALA A 40 -4.82 1.08 -2.79
C ALA A 40 -4.05 0.51 -3.99
N SER A 41 -3.87 -0.81 -4.02
CA SER A 41 -3.22 -1.53 -5.13
C SER A 41 -1.87 -0.94 -5.54
N ALA A 42 -1.01 -0.65 -4.56
CA ALA A 42 0.35 -0.18 -4.78
C ALA A 42 1.41 -1.13 -4.21
N VAL A 43 1.20 -1.65 -3.00
CA VAL A 43 2.21 -2.45 -2.28
C VAL A 43 2.64 -3.74 -2.97
N GLN A 44 1.88 -4.26 -3.95
CA GLN A 44 2.29 -5.43 -4.72
C GLN A 44 3.50 -5.16 -5.65
N TRP A 45 3.81 -3.89 -5.90
CA TRP A 45 4.97 -3.47 -6.68
C TRP A 45 6.22 -3.25 -5.83
N PHE A 46 6.10 -3.34 -4.49
CA PHE A 46 7.19 -3.07 -3.57
C PHE A 46 8.16 -4.24 -3.53
N HIS A 47 9.45 -3.93 -3.36
CA HIS A 47 10.50 -4.91 -3.26
C HIS A 47 10.48 -5.61 -1.88
N GLN A 48 10.18 -4.86 -0.83
CA GLN A 48 10.20 -5.29 0.58
C GLN A 48 8.90 -4.87 1.29
N PRO A 49 7.74 -5.48 0.94
CA PRO A 49 6.44 -5.12 1.53
C PRO A 49 6.38 -5.33 3.05
N ASP A 50 7.12 -6.29 3.59
CA ASP A 50 7.24 -6.53 5.03
C ASP A 50 8.00 -5.41 5.74
N ALA A 51 9.10 -4.93 5.15
CA ALA A 51 9.83 -3.76 5.66
C ALA A 51 8.96 -2.49 5.58
N PHE A 52 8.18 -2.32 4.52
CA PHE A 52 7.22 -1.22 4.40
C PHE A 52 6.15 -1.25 5.49
N ILE A 53 5.61 -2.43 5.83
CA ILE A 53 4.64 -2.58 6.93
C ILE A 53 5.27 -2.11 8.26
N ALA A 54 6.49 -2.58 8.55
CA ALA A 54 7.21 -2.16 9.75
C ALA A 54 7.52 -0.65 9.75
N HIS A 55 7.87 -0.10 8.59
CA HIS A 55 8.12 1.33 8.41
C HIS A 55 6.86 2.17 8.67
N CYS A 56 5.69 1.73 8.22
CA CYS A 56 4.42 2.42 8.46
C CYS A 56 4.12 2.61 9.94
N LYS A 57 4.55 1.70 10.82
CA LYS A 57 4.40 1.84 12.28
C LYS A 57 5.08 3.09 12.81
N THR A 58 6.20 3.51 12.22
CA THR A 58 6.93 4.72 12.62
C THR A 58 6.16 6.00 12.24
N GLY A 59 5.39 5.93 11.16
CA GLY A 59 4.55 7.01 10.64
C GLY A 59 3.13 7.03 11.23
N LEU A 60 2.73 6.06 12.04
CA LEU A 60 1.40 6.02 12.65
C LEU A 60 1.45 6.53 14.09
N LYS A 61 0.37 7.21 14.50
CA LYS A 61 0.12 7.48 15.92
C LYS A 61 -0.21 6.17 16.64
N THR A 62 -0.13 6.18 17.97
CA THR A 62 -0.72 5.10 18.79
C THR A 62 -2.18 4.90 18.40
N ASN A 63 -2.58 3.64 18.18
CA ASN A 63 -3.91 3.24 17.67
C ASN A 63 -4.25 3.72 16.25
N GLY A 64 -3.27 4.21 15.49
CA GLY A 64 -3.44 4.50 14.06
C GLY A 64 -3.64 3.22 13.23
N LEU A 65 -4.26 3.37 12.06
CA LEU A 65 -4.62 2.24 11.21
C LEU A 65 -3.72 2.15 9.97
N LEU A 66 -3.37 0.91 9.61
CA LEU A 66 -2.80 0.58 8.31
C LEU A 66 -3.84 -0.19 7.50
N ALA A 67 -4.27 0.37 6.36
CA ALA A 67 -5.23 -0.26 5.45
C ALA A 67 -4.55 -0.59 4.11
N VAL A 68 -4.52 -1.87 3.75
CA VAL A 68 -3.84 -2.34 2.53
C VAL A 68 -4.83 -3.09 1.65
N ALA A 69 -5.08 -2.56 0.46
CA ALA A 69 -5.65 -3.29 -0.65
C ALA A 69 -4.51 -3.72 -1.60
N THR A 70 -4.45 -5.01 -1.91
CA THR A 70 -3.39 -5.62 -2.73
C THR A 70 -3.96 -6.74 -3.59
N PHE A 71 -3.14 -7.29 -4.48
CA PHE A 71 -3.50 -8.40 -5.35
C PHE A 71 -3.25 -9.74 -4.67
N GLY A 72 -4.26 -10.61 -4.72
CA GLY A 72 -4.16 -12.00 -4.27
C GLY A 72 -3.47 -12.90 -5.29
N GLU A 73 -3.32 -14.17 -4.92
CA GLU A 73 -2.63 -15.20 -5.69
C GLU A 73 -3.21 -15.42 -7.09
N ASP A 74 -4.53 -15.32 -7.21
CA ASP A 74 -5.27 -15.50 -8.46
C ASP A 74 -5.18 -14.32 -9.43
N ASN A 75 -4.63 -13.18 -9.00
CA ASN A 75 -4.60 -11.98 -9.83
C ASN A 75 -3.69 -12.17 -11.05
N LEU A 76 -4.23 -11.91 -12.25
CA LEU A 76 -3.54 -12.03 -13.54
C LEU A 76 -2.94 -13.43 -13.83
N LYS A 77 -3.48 -14.49 -13.22
CA LYS A 77 -2.98 -15.85 -13.39
C LYS A 77 -3.02 -16.31 -14.85
N GLU A 78 -4.02 -15.91 -15.61
CA GLU A 78 -4.18 -16.27 -17.03
C GLU A 78 -3.06 -15.65 -17.88
N ILE A 79 -2.72 -14.38 -17.63
CA ILE A 79 -1.59 -13.71 -18.30
C ILE A 79 -0.28 -14.44 -17.97
N ARG A 80 -0.07 -14.77 -16.69
CA ARG A 80 1.14 -15.48 -16.24
C ARG A 80 1.26 -16.86 -16.86
N GLN A 81 0.16 -17.59 -16.98
CA GLN A 81 0.13 -18.93 -17.60
C GLN A 81 0.53 -18.90 -19.08
N ILE A 82 0.09 -17.88 -19.83
CA ILE A 82 0.34 -17.81 -21.28
C ILE A 82 1.71 -17.21 -21.59
N THR A 83 2.12 -16.18 -20.85
CA THR A 83 3.32 -15.40 -21.19
C THR A 83 4.56 -15.81 -20.39
N ASN A 84 4.38 -16.55 -19.29
CA ASN A 84 5.39 -16.74 -18.25
C ASN A 84 5.91 -15.42 -17.63
N ILE A 85 5.21 -14.31 -17.85
CA ILE A 85 5.49 -12.99 -17.30
C ILE A 85 4.37 -12.66 -16.31
N GLY A 86 4.73 -12.24 -15.10
CA GLY A 86 3.72 -11.87 -14.12
C GLY A 86 4.33 -11.29 -12.86
N LEU A 87 3.50 -10.53 -12.15
CA LEU A 87 3.79 -10.09 -10.80
C LEU A 87 3.98 -11.30 -9.89
N ILE A 88 4.94 -11.19 -8.97
CA ILE A 88 5.07 -12.15 -7.89
C ILE A 88 3.90 -11.94 -6.95
N THR A 89 2.87 -12.77 -7.09
CA THR A 89 1.73 -12.76 -6.18
C THR A 89 2.13 -13.41 -4.85
N ARG A 90 1.65 -12.83 -3.75
CA ARG A 90 1.95 -13.25 -2.38
C ARG A 90 0.71 -13.93 -1.79
N LEU A 91 0.95 -14.94 -0.95
CA LEU A 91 -0.14 -15.64 -0.29
C LEU A 91 -0.83 -14.70 0.71
N LEU A 92 -2.14 -14.85 0.89
CA LEU A 92 -2.85 -14.06 1.92
C LEU A 92 -2.28 -14.31 3.32
N SER A 93 -1.94 -15.56 3.61
CA SER A 93 -1.32 -15.95 4.89
C SER A 93 -0.01 -15.21 5.14
N GLN A 94 0.79 -14.96 4.10
CA GLN A 94 2.04 -14.24 4.21
C GLN A 94 1.80 -12.77 4.62
N TRP A 95 0.82 -12.10 4.03
CA TRP A 95 0.41 -10.76 4.44
C TRP A 95 -0.08 -10.72 5.88
N GLN A 96 -0.89 -11.72 6.28
CA GLN A 96 -1.37 -11.82 7.66
C GLN A 96 -0.22 -11.97 8.64
N THR A 97 0.79 -12.80 8.33
CA THR A 97 1.98 -12.97 9.17
C THR A 97 2.76 -11.67 9.31
N TRP A 98 2.99 -10.94 8.22
CA TRP A 98 3.72 -9.67 8.27
C TRP A 98 2.97 -8.61 9.06
N LEU A 99 1.66 -8.46 8.84
CA LEU A 99 0.84 -7.49 9.54
C LEU A 99 0.71 -7.83 11.03
N ALA A 100 0.46 -9.10 11.37
CA ALA A 100 0.28 -9.54 12.76
C ALA A 100 1.53 -9.39 13.64
N LYS A 101 2.71 -9.21 13.03
CA LYS A 101 3.95 -8.94 13.77
C LYS A 101 3.91 -7.62 14.52
N ASP A 102 3.30 -6.61 13.92
CA ASP A 102 3.37 -5.22 14.37
C ASP A 102 1.99 -4.58 14.62
N PHE A 103 0.91 -5.20 14.13
CA PHE A 103 -0.45 -4.69 14.16
C PHE A 103 -1.47 -5.73 14.63
N GLU A 104 -2.52 -5.27 15.30
CA GLU A 104 -3.73 -6.07 15.52
C GLU A 104 -4.56 -6.14 14.22
N LEU A 105 -5.00 -7.34 13.82
CA LEU A 105 -5.76 -7.52 12.60
C LEU A 105 -7.27 -7.33 12.83
N TYR A 106 -7.81 -6.21 12.33
CA TYR A 106 -9.25 -5.93 12.41
C TYR A 106 -10.09 -6.62 11.33
N GLY A 107 -9.53 -6.85 10.14
CA GLY A 107 -10.29 -7.42 9.03
C GLY A 107 -9.43 -7.79 7.85
N VAL A 108 -9.73 -8.96 7.27
CA VAL A 108 -9.11 -9.45 6.04
C VAL A 108 -10.23 -9.98 5.15
N ARG A 109 -10.27 -9.50 3.90
CA ARG A 109 -11.29 -9.88 2.92
C ARG A 109 -10.63 -10.06 1.54
N ILE A 110 -10.96 -11.16 0.88
CA ILE A 110 -10.64 -11.37 -0.53
C ILE A 110 -11.84 -10.86 -1.33
N LEU A 111 -11.60 -9.88 -2.20
CA LEU A 111 -12.60 -9.42 -3.16
C LEU A 111 -12.51 -10.33 -4.39
N ARG A 112 -13.62 -10.97 -4.75
CA ARG A 112 -13.76 -11.79 -5.96
C ARG A 112 -14.43 -10.97 -7.06
#